data_AF-A0A8H2ZNL2-F1
#
_entry.id   AF-A0A8H2ZNL2-F1
#
_cell.length_a   1.000
_cell.length_b   1.000
_cell.length_c   1.000
_cell.angle_alpha   90.00
_cell.angle_beta   90.00
_cell.angle_gamma   90.00
#
_symmetry.space_group_name_H-M   'P 1'
#
loop_
_entity.id
_entity.type
_entity.pdbx_description
1 polymer ?
#
loop_
_entity_poly.entity_id
_entity_poly.type
_entity_poly.pdbx_seq_one_letter_code
_entity_poly.pdbx_strand_id
1 'polypeptide(L)'
;MTFHITPNWYPSLHDIKPNPNSPLTNTLSPPKVFIGPLTPKEINYQHIRSMLQYTQSAKKKTTDDKEKITKDLEIALMRLRVGGGEGRDGRETMRKVVVLEKTMSVHENYEKHLDTCAVPLRIKEEELRSILKREAWENGNPDYYEGCDFWFEPEPEDEEVLYDDGLEEIDGMEGLEIDAWSDDEDTEM
;
A
#
# COMPACT_ATOMS: atom_id res chain seq x y z
N MET A 1 -36.86 34.91 -26.07
CA MET A 1 -36.10 33.93 -26.88
C MET A 1 -36.54 32.54 -26.45
N THR A 2 -37.25 31.83 -27.32
CA THR A 2 -37.73 30.46 -27.08
C THR A 2 -36.69 29.50 -27.64
N PHE A 3 -36.08 28.68 -26.78
CA PHE A 3 -35.13 27.65 -27.17
C PHE A 3 -35.90 26.47 -27.80
N HIS A 4 -35.61 26.16 -29.05
CA HIS A 4 -36.09 24.95 -29.71
C HIS A 4 -35.13 23.81 -29.39
N ILE A 5 -35.65 22.76 -28.72
CA ILE A 5 -34.92 21.53 -28.43
C ILE A 5 -34.82 20.71 -29.73
N THR A 6 -33.60 20.44 -30.17
CA THR A 6 -33.31 19.50 -31.27
C THR A 6 -33.66 18.06 -30.87
N PRO A 7 -34.28 17.25 -31.75
CA PRO A 7 -34.60 15.87 -31.44
C PRO A 7 -33.32 15.02 -31.33
N ASN A 8 -33.17 14.31 -30.22
CA ASN A 8 -32.08 13.38 -29.96
C ASN A 8 -32.30 12.11 -30.79
N TRP A 9 -31.36 11.78 -31.69
CA TRP A 9 -31.43 10.62 -32.60
C TRP A 9 -30.97 9.30 -31.97
N TYR A 10 -30.88 9.23 -30.64
CA TYR A 10 -30.54 7.98 -29.95
C TYR A 10 -31.82 7.17 -29.69
N PRO A 11 -31.86 5.86 -30.03
CA PRO A 11 -32.99 5.00 -29.68
C PRO A 11 -33.16 5.02 -28.16
N SER A 12 -34.39 5.14 -27.68
CA SER A 12 -34.63 4.99 -26.24
C SER A 12 -34.33 3.55 -25.83
N LEU A 13 -33.92 3.35 -24.58
CA LEU A 13 -33.74 1.99 -24.02
C LEU A 13 -35.00 1.12 -24.12
N HIS A 14 -36.17 1.73 -24.33
CA HIS A 14 -37.44 1.04 -24.54
C HIS A 14 -37.70 0.63 -26.00
N ASP A 15 -36.94 1.13 -26.97
CA ASP A 15 -37.07 0.78 -28.39
C ASP A 15 -36.22 -0.44 -28.80
N ILE A 16 -35.30 -0.87 -27.92
CA ILE A 16 -34.49 -2.08 -28.13
C ILE A 16 -35.31 -3.28 -27.64
N LYS A 17 -36.13 -3.86 -28.53
CA LYS A 17 -36.76 -5.15 -28.23
C LYS A 17 -35.67 -6.23 -28.10
N PRO A 18 -35.63 -7.01 -27.00
CA PRO A 18 -34.69 -8.10 -26.88
C PRO A 18 -34.99 -9.15 -27.96
N ASN A 19 -33.95 -9.69 -28.58
CA ASN A 19 -34.05 -10.75 -29.58
C ASN A 19 -34.69 -12.00 -28.94
N PRO A 20 -35.85 -12.48 -29.41
CA PRO A 20 -36.56 -13.61 -28.81
C PRO A 20 -35.83 -14.95 -28.94
N ASN A 21 -34.80 -15.04 -29.79
CA ASN A 21 -34.00 -16.25 -29.99
C ASN A 21 -32.64 -16.22 -29.28
N SER A 22 -32.37 -15.17 -28.49
CA SER A 22 -31.15 -15.15 -27.68
C SER A 22 -31.41 -15.97 -26.41
N PRO A 23 -30.64 -17.03 -26.12
CA PRO A 23 -30.68 -17.61 -24.79
C PRO A 23 -30.26 -16.50 -23.82
N LEU A 24 -31.17 -16.13 -22.92
CA LEU A 24 -30.82 -15.35 -21.73
C LEU A 24 -29.91 -16.25 -20.91
N THR A 25 -28.61 -16.23 -21.22
CA THR A 25 -27.61 -16.76 -20.32
C THR A 25 -27.68 -15.90 -19.06
N ASN A 26 -28.21 -16.48 -17.99
CA ASN A 26 -28.19 -16.00 -16.60
C ASN A 26 -26.74 -15.89 -16.06
N THR A 27 -25.81 -15.37 -16.84
CA THR A 27 -24.41 -15.20 -16.47
C THR A 27 -24.07 -13.73 -16.48
N LEU A 28 -23.72 -13.26 -15.28
CA LEU A 28 -23.48 -11.89 -14.87
C LEU A 28 -24.74 -11.03 -14.88
N SER A 29 -25.35 -10.92 -13.69
CA SER A 29 -25.87 -9.61 -13.27
C SER A 29 -24.85 -8.56 -13.72
N PRO A 30 -25.27 -7.49 -14.43
CA PRO A 30 -24.36 -6.40 -14.73
C PRO A 30 -23.65 -6.05 -13.42
N PRO A 31 -22.32 -5.83 -13.41
CA PRO A 31 -21.66 -5.35 -12.19
C PRO A 31 -22.54 -4.25 -11.66
N LYS A 32 -22.91 -4.29 -10.37
CA LYS A 32 -23.69 -3.20 -9.75
C LYS A 32 -22.82 -1.95 -9.94
N VAL A 33 -22.97 -1.29 -11.08
CA VAL A 33 -22.18 -0.13 -11.44
C VAL A 33 -22.59 0.88 -10.39
N PHE A 34 -21.61 1.30 -9.61
CA PHE A 34 -21.80 2.32 -8.60
C PHE A 34 -22.19 3.60 -9.35
N ILE A 35 -23.48 3.93 -9.36
CA ILE A 35 -24.01 5.08 -10.14
C ILE A 35 -23.95 6.40 -9.31
N GLY A 36 -23.38 6.37 -8.11
CA GLY A 36 -23.22 7.54 -7.23
C GLY A 36 -21.75 7.97 -7.02
N PRO A 37 -21.50 9.24 -6.65
CA PRO A 37 -20.19 9.65 -6.15
C PRO A 37 -19.88 8.92 -4.84
N LEU A 38 -18.60 8.61 -4.62
CA LEU A 38 -18.14 7.96 -3.39
C LEU A 38 -18.38 8.84 -2.16
N THR A 39 -18.78 8.22 -1.07
CA THR A 39 -18.86 8.90 0.23
C THR A 39 -17.45 9.23 0.76
N PRO A 40 -17.29 10.25 1.62
CA PRO A 40 -15.99 10.55 2.22
C PRO A 40 -15.35 9.35 2.95
N LYS A 41 -16.17 8.47 3.55
CA LYS A 41 -15.70 7.25 4.22
C LYS A 41 -15.19 6.21 3.22
N GLU A 42 -15.89 6.04 2.11
CA GLU A 42 -15.46 5.17 1.01
C GLU A 42 -14.16 5.65 0.37
N ILE A 43 -13.99 6.97 0.18
CA ILE A 43 -12.75 7.56 -0.31
C ILE A 43 -11.59 7.29 0.67
N ASN A 44 -11.83 7.50 1.96
CA ASN A 44 -10.82 7.23 2.99
C ASN A 44 -10.45 5.73 3.05
N TYR A 45 -11.44 4.86 2.86
CA TYR A 45 -11.23 3.42 2.81
C TYR A 45 -10.34 3.02 1.63
N GLN A 46 -10.62 3.53 0.43
CA GLN A 46 -9.77 3.32 -0.75
C GLN A 46 -8.35 3.86 -0.52
N HIS A 47 -8.21 5.02 0.11
CA HIS A 47 -6.90 5.60 0.42
C HIS A 47 -6.08 4.71 1.35
N ILE A 48 -6.68 4.21 2.43
CA ILE A 48 -6.02 3.27 3.36
C ILE A 48 -5.59 2.00 2.63
N ARG A 49 -6.46 1.43 1.78
CA ARG A 49 -6.10 0.27 0.95
C ARG A 49 -4.95 0.53 0.00
N SER A 50 -4.94 1.68 -0.67
CA SER A 50 -3.82 2.06 -1.54
C SER A 50 -2.51 2.20 -0.76
N MET A 51 -2.54 2.70 0.47
CA MET A 51 -1.36 2.74 1.34
C MET A 51 -0.89 1.34 1.74
N LEU A 52 -1.81 0.43 2.09
CA LEU A 52 -1.48 -0.97 2.39
C LEU A 52 -0.85 -1.67 1.18
N GLN A 53 -1.44 -1.52 -0.01
CA GLN A 53 -0.90 -2.06 -1.24
C GLN A 53 0.50 -1.50 -1.57
N TYR A 54 0.71 -0.20 -1.31
CA TYR A 54 2.02 0.41 -1.43
C TYR A 54 3.03 -0.22 -0.46
N THR A 55 2.66 -0.45 0.80
CA THR A 55 3.55 -1.10 1.77
C THR A 55 3.92 -2.52 1.35
N GLN A 56 2.98 -3.33 0.86
CA GLN A 56 3.25 -4.68 0.37
C GLN A 56 4.17 -4.65 -0.86
N SER A 57 3.86 -3.78 -1.83
CA SER A 57 4.67 -3.63 -3.04
C SER A 57 6.10 -3.16 -2.73
N ALA A 58 6.24 -2.23 -1.79
CA ALA A 58 7.53 -1.74 -1.32
C ALA A 58 8.31 -2.85 -0.61
N LYS A 59 7.66 -3.64 0.26
CA LYS A 59 8.28 -4.76 0.97
C LYS A 59 8.81 -5.79 -0.02
N LYS A 60 8.00 -6.22 -0.98
CA LYS A 60 8.41 -7.14 -2.05
C LYS A 60 9.65 -6.65 -2.79
N LYS A 61 9.66 -5.37 -3.18
CA LYS A 61 10.82 -4.78 -3.87
C LYS A 61 12.06 -4.76 -2.98
N THR A 62 11.91 -4.41 -1.70
CA THR A 62 13.01 -4.40 -0.74
C THR A 62 13.59 -5.79 -0.52
N THR A 63 12.74 -6.82 -0.46
CA THR A 63 13.18 -8.21 -0.36
C THR A 63 13.94 -8.66 -1.62
N ASP A 64 13.44 -8.33 -2.82
CA ASP A 64 14.13 -8.62 -4.09
C ASP A 64 15.53 -7.93 -4.14
N ASP A 65 15.60 -6.66 -3.73
CA ASP A 65 16.86 -5.91 -3.67
C ASP A 65 17.82 -6.49 -2.61
N LYS A 66 17.29 -6.94 -1.46
CA LYS A 66 18.06 -7.60 -0.40
C LYS A 66 18.71 -8.89 -0.89
N GLU A 67 17.99 -9.73 -1.64
CA GLU A 67 18.58 -10.94 -2.23
C GLU A 67 19.78 -10.64 -3.13
N LYS A 68 19.68 -9.57 -3.92
CA LYS A 68 20.78 -9.13 -4.80
C LYS A 68 21.97 -8.65 -3.98
N ILE A 69 21.75 -7.84 -2.95
CA ILE A 69 22.80 -7.35 -2.05
C ILE A 69 23.49 -8.51 -1.34
N THR A 70 22.73 -9.50 -0.87
CA THR A 70 23.28 -10.70 -0.22
C THR A 70 24.22 -11.46 -1.16
N LYS A 71 23.81 -11.71 -2.40
CA LYS A 71 24.67 -12.36 -3.42
C LYS A 71 25.94 -11.55 -3.69
N ASP A 72 25.82 -10.23 -3.81
CA ASP A 72 26.98 -9.35 -4.02
C ASP A 72 27.94 -9.33 -2.82
N LEU A 73 27.40 -9.40 -1.61
CA LEU A 73 28.16 -9.47 -0.36
C LEU A 73 28.92 -10.78 -0.25
N GLU A 74 28.27 -11.91 -0.53
CA GLU A 74 28.91 -13.22 -0.57
C GLU A 74 30.08 -13.27 -1.55
N ILE A 75 29.90 -12.73 -2.76
CA ILE A 75 30.96 -12.64 -3.77
C ILE A 75 32.11 -11.74 -3.28
N ALA A 76 31.80 -10.59 -2.67
CA ALA A 76 32.80 -9.68 -2.15
C ALA A 76 33.62 -10.31 -1.02
N LEU A 77 32.97 -11.03 -0.09
CA LEU A 77 33.61 -11.77 0.99
C LEU A 77 34.47 -12.92 0.47
N MET A 78 34.00 -13.67 -0.52
CA MET A 78 34.79 -14.72 -1.19
C MET A 78 36.06 -14.15 -1.82
N ARG A 79 35.95 -13.03 -2.54
CA ARG A 79 37.11 -12.36 -3.16
C ARG A 79 38.09 -11.85 -2.11
N LEU A 80 37.60 -11.29 -1.01
CA LEU A 80 38.45 -10.85 0.10
C LEU A 80 39.19 -12.02 0.76
N ARG A 81 38.53 -13.18 0.93
CA ARG A 81 39.15 -14.40 1.46
C ARG A 81 40.25 -14.95 0.56
N VAL A 82 40.10 -14.88 -0.77
CA VAL A 82 41.08 -15.40 -1.74
C VAL A 82 42.22 -14.41 -1.99
N GLY A 83 41.91 -13.12 -2.17
CA GLY A 83 42.89 -12.08 -2.53
C GLY A 83 43.54 -11.37 -1.35
N GLY A 84 43.03 -11.56 -0.13
CA GLY A 84 43.48 -10.85 1.07
C GLY A 84 43.00 -9.40 1.15
N GLY A 85 43.15 -8.79 2.33
CA GLY A 85 42.79 -7.38 2.59
C GLY A 85 43.91 -6.37 2.32
N GLU A 86 45.08 -6.84 1.92
CA GLU A 86 46.27 -6.01 1.72
C GLU A 86 46.37 -5.44 0.30
N GLY A 87 47.14 -4.36 0.14
CA GLY A 87 47.26 -3.66 -1.14
C GLY A 87 46.10 -2.69 -1.44
N ARG A 88 46.07 -2.20 -2.69
CA ARG A 88 45.02 -1.26 -3.16
C ARG A 88 43.70 -2.00 -3.38
N ASP A 89 43.76 -3.14 -4.06
CA ASP A 89 42.59 -3.92 -4.45
C ASP A 89 41.91 -4.61 -3.25
N GLY A 90 42.70 -5.07 -2.27
CA GLY A 90 42.18 -5.62 -1.00
C GLY A 90 41.44 -4.57 -0.18
N ARG A 91 41.98 -3.34 -0.09
CA ARG A 91 41.32 -2.21 0.59
C ARG A 91 40.03 -1.78 -0.10
N GLU A 92 40.01 -1.77 -1.42
CA GLU A 92 38.79 -1.45 -2.18
C GLU A 92 37.71 -2.52 -1.98
N THR A 93 38.10 -3.80 -1.98
CA THR A 93 37.20 -4.92 -1.71
C THR A 93 36.62 -4.85 -0.29
N MET A 94 37.45 -4.51 0.71
CA MET A 94 37.00 -4.33 2.09
C MET A 94 35.97 -3.18 2.21
N ARG A 95 36.22 -2.05 1.53
CA ARG A 95 35.25 -0.94 1.49
C ARG A 95 33.93 -1.37 0.85
N LYS A 96 33.99 -2.17 -0.22
CA LYS A 96 32.79 -2.70 -0.88
C LYS A 96 31.97 -3.56 0.09
N VAL A 97 32.61 -4.45 0.85
CA VAL A 97 31.94 -5.28 1.88
C VAL A 97 31.21 -4.40 2.90
N VAL A 98 31.89 -3.40 3.46
CA VAL A 98 31.29 -2.48 4.46
C VAL A 98 30.09 -1.72 3.89
N VAL A 99 30.17 -1.27 2.63
CA VAL A 99 29.04 -0.59 1.97
C VAL A 99 27.86 -1.55 1.80
N LEU A 100 28.10 -2.79 1.38
CA LEU A 100 27.04 -3.79 1.20
C LEU A 100 26.38 -4.17 2.52
N GLU A 101 27.14 -4.37 3.59
CA GLU A 101 26.62 -4.63 4.94
C GLU A 101 25.75 -3.46 5.43
N LYS A 102 26.22 -2.22 5.25
CA LYS A 102 25.43 -1.03 5.62
C LYS A 102 24.16 -0.92 4.79
N THR A 103 24.23 -1.25 3.50
CA THR A 103 23.05 -1.21 2.61
C THR A 103 22.03 -2.26 3.04
N MET A 104 22.46 -3.46 3.42
CA MET A 104 21.61 -4.52 3.95
C MET A 104 20.88 -4.07 5.23
N SER A 105 21.60 -3.46 6.17
CA SER A 105 20.99 -2.92 7.40
C SER A 105 19.96 -1.82 7.12
N VAL A 106 20.19 -0.97 6.12
CA VAL A 106 19.19 0.04 5.68
C VAL A 106 17.92 -0.63 5.14
N HIS A 107 18.05 -1.71 4.37
CA HIS A 107 16.89 -2.44 3.84
C HIS A 107 16.10 -3.11 4.97
N GLU A 108 16.77 -3.73 5.94
CA GLU A 108 16.14 -4.35 7.12
C GLU A 108 15.39 -3.33 7.97
N ASN A 109 15.99 -2.17 8.22
CA ASN A 109 15.32 -1.09 8.95
C ASN A 109 14.11 -0.55 8.16
N TYR A 110 14.24 -0.43 6.84
CA TYR A 110 13.12 0.00 6.00
C TYR A 110 11.96 -1.00 6.01
N GLU A 111 12.22 -2.30 5.92
CA GLU A 111 11.19 -3.35 6.08
C GLU A 111 10.49 -3.25 7.44
N LYS A 112 11.26 -3.07 8.53
CA LYS A 112 10.69 -2.87 9.88
C LYS A 112 9.78 -1.64 9.95
N HIS A 113 10.16 -0.54 9.30
CA HIS A 113 9.31 0.65 9.23
C HIS A 113 8.04 0.42 8.42
N LEU A 114 8.11 -0.30 7.29
CA LEU A 114 6.92 -0.67 6.52
C LEU A 114 5.95 -1.51 7.35
N ASP A 115 6.45 -2.50 8.08
CA ASP A 115 5.62 -3.33 8.95
C ASP A 115 4.98 -2.52 10.08
N THR A 116 5.75 -1.62 10.71
CA THR A 116 5.25 -0.72 11.75
C THR A 116 4.14 0.21 11.24
N CYS A 117 4.23 0.68 9.98
CA CYS A 117 3.19 1.49 9.35
C CYS A 117 1.98 0.67 8.89
N ALA A 118 2.17 -0.58 8.47
CA ALA A 118 1.11 -1.44 7.97
C ALA A 118 0.13 -1.85 9.09
N VAL A 119 0.60 -2.12 10.30
CA VAL A 119 -0.24 -2.53 11.44
C VAL A 119 -1.39 -1.55 11.73
N PRO A 120 -1.15 -0.25 12.01
CA PRO A 120 -2.24 0.69 12.27
C PRO A 120 -3.13 0.94 11.05
N LEU A 121 -2.60 0.77 9.84
CA LEU A 121 -3.40 0.87 8.61
C LEU A 121 -4.37 -0.31 8.48
N ARG A 122 -3.96 -1.54 8.81
CA ARG A 122 -4.84 -2.72 8.83
C ARG A 122 -5.97 -2.56 9.84
N ILE A 123 -5.66 -2.11 11.06
CA ILE A 123 -6.67 -1.84 12.09
C ILE A 123 -7.71 -0.83 11.59
N LYS A 124 -7.25 0.29 11.03
CA LYS A 124 -8.16 1.33 10.49
C LYS A 124 -8.97 0.85 9.28
N GLU A 125 -8.38 0.02 8.42
CA GLU A 125 -9.08 -0.62 7.30
C GLU A 125 -10.24 -1.47 7.80
N GLU A 126 -9.99 -2.32 8.80
CA GLU A 126 -11.00 -3.23 9.37
C GLU A 126 -12.12 -2.47 10.10
N GLU A 127 -11.76 -1.45 10.88
CA GLU A 127 -12.72 -0.58 11.55
C GLU A 127 -13.64 0.11 10.54
N LEU A 128 -13.05 0.70 9.49
CA LEU A 128 -13.78 1.44 8.48
C LEU A 128 -14.63 0.51 7.61
N ARG A 129 -14.13 -0.68 7.28
CA ARG A 129 -14.88 -1.77 6.64
C ARG A 129 -16.11 -2.15 7.44
N SER A 130 -15.97 -2.28 8.75
CA SER A 130 -17.07 -2.62 9.66
C SER A 130 -18.12 -1.50 9.73
N ILE A 131 -17.68 -0.24 9.77
CA ILE A 131 -18.58 0.93 9.74
C ILE A 131 -19.34 0.99 8.42
N LEU A 132 -18.66 0.86 7.27
CA LEU A 132 -19.29 0.92 5.95
C LEU A 132 -20.35 -0.17 5.78
N LYS A 133 -20.05 -1.41 6.18
CA LYS A 133 -21.01 -2.52 6.14
C LYS A 133 -22.22 -2.26 7.04
N ARG A 134 -22.01 -1.73 8.25
CA ARG A 134 -23.10 -1.39 9.17
C ARG A 134 -24.00 -0.30 8.59
N GLU A 135 -23.42 0.77 8.04
CA GLU A 135 -24.20 1.86 7.42
C GLU A 135 -25.00 1.37 6.22
N ALA A 136 -24.44 0.48 5.39
CA ALA A 136 -25.17 -0.13 4.30
C ALA A 136 -26.38 -0.94 4.81
N TRP A 137 -26.20 -1.71 5.89
CA TRP A 137 -27.26 -2.47 6.53
C TRP A 137 -28.36 -1.56 7.13
N GLU A 138 -27.98 -0.51 7.86
CA GLU A 138 -28.90 0.47 8.46
C GLU A 138 -29.69 1.26 7.41
N ASN A 139 -29.08 1.54 6.25
CA ASN A 139 -29.74 2.19 5.12
C ASN A 139 -30.66 1.24 4.32
N GLY A 140 -30.87 0.01 4.79
CA GLY A 140 -31.74 -0.98 4.15
C GLY A 140 -31.14 -1.62 2.89
N ASN A 141 -29.82 -1.53 2.71
CA ASN A 141 -29.10 -2.10 1.57
C ASN A 141 -27.93 -2.97 2.04
N PRO A 142 -28.21 -4.13 2.69
CA PRO A 142 -27.17 -5.01 3.24
C PRO A 142 -26.19 -5.53 2.17
N ASP A 143 -26.69 -5.67 0.93
CA ASP A 143 -25.96 -6.25 -0.20
C ASP A 143 -25.28 -5.17 -1.06
N TYR A 144 -25.15 -3.94 -0.53
CA TYR A 144 -24.59 -2.81 -1.27
C TYR A 144 -23.19 -3.09 -1.80
N TYR A 145 -22.40 -3.77 -0.98
CA TYR A 145 -21.02 -4.15 -1.29
C TYR A 145 -20.87 -5.59 -1.77
N GLU A 146 -21.97 -6.35 -1.84
CA GLU A 146 -21.95 -7.75 -2.27
C GLU A 146 -21.68 -7.83 -3.78
N GLY A 147 -20.72 -8.66 -4.17
CA GLY A 147 -20.24 -8.78 -5.56
C GLY A 147 -19.36 -7.61 -6.02
N CYS A 148 -18.96 -6.73 -5.10
CA CYS A 148 -17.91 -5.77 -5.34
C CYS A 148 -16.65 -6.22 -4.60
N ASP A 149 -16.07 -7.32 -5.04
CA ASP A 149 -14.90 -7.92 -4.42
C ASP A 149 -13.73 -6.91 -4.36
N PHE A 150 -13.63 -6.01 -5.35
CA PHE A 150 -12.70 -4.87 -5.31
C PHE A 150 -12.84 -3.99 -4.07
N TRP A 151 -14.01 -3.88 -3.44
CA TRP A 151 -14.17 -3.08 -2.21
C TRP A 151 -13.59 -3.76 -0.98
N PHE A 152 -13.56 -5.09 -0.88
CA PHE A 152 -13.20 -5.75 0.38
C PHE A 152 -12.34 -6.99 0.24
N GLU A 153 -11.81 -7.26 -0.95
CA GLU A 153 -10.86 -8.34 -1.15
C GLU A 153 -9.68 -8.11 -0.22
N PRO A 154 -9.45 -9.00 0.75
CA PRO A 154 -8.18 -9.02 1.45
C PRO A 154 -7.12 -9.27 0.38
N GLU A 155 -6.11 -8.39 0.32
CA GLU A 155 -4.89 -8.77 -0.40
C GLU A 155 -4.39 -10.08 0.20
N PRO A 156 -3.85 -11.01 -0.62
CA PRO A 156 -3.42 -12.31 -0.13
C PRO A 156 -2.53 -12.07 1.09
N GLU A 157 -2.94 -12.65 2.22
CA GLU A 157 -2.22 -12.56 3.48
C GLU A 157 -0.76 -12.92 3.21
N ASP A 158 0.13 -11.92 3.31
CA ASP A 158 1.54 -12.20 3.49
C ASP A 158 1.61 -13.07 4.75
N GLU A 159 2.12 -14.30 4.62
CA GLU A 159 2.32 -15.23 5.73
C GLU A 159 2.74 -14.44 6.98
N GLU A 160 1.89 -14.45 8.00
CA GLU A 160 2.21 -13.82 9.28
C GLU A 160 3.51 -14.47 9.78
N VAL A 161 4.62 -13.79 9.57
CA VAL A 161 5.87 -14.11 10.26
C VAL A 161 5.61 -13.71 11.72
N LEU A 162 5.07 -14.66 12.48
CA LEU A 162 5.04 -14.63 13.93
C LEU A 162 6.48 -14.44 14.40
N TYR A 163 6.85 -13.18 14.67
CA TYR A 163 8.01 -12.89 15.49
C TYR A 163 7.64 -13.31 16.91
N ASP A 164 8.01 -14.55 17.25
CA ASP A 164 8.19 -14.93 18.63
C ASP A 164 9.36 -14.14 19.20
N ASP A 165 9.13 -13.60 20.39
CA ASP A 165 10.08 -12.98 21.32
C ASP A 165 10.40 -11.46 21.20
N GLY A 166 10.15 -10.76 22.31
CA GLY A 166 10.83 -9.50 22.65
C GLY A 166 10.04 -8.19 22.58
N LEU A 167 8.91 -8.08 23.30
CA LEU A 167 8.44 -6.78 23.81
C LEU A 167 9.48 -6.28 24.84
N GLU A 168 10.55 -5.65 24.37
CA GLU A 168 11.35 -4.77 25.21
C GLU A 168 10.57 -3.45 25.37
N GLU A 169 10.19 -3.18 26.61
CA GLU A 169 9.62 -1.91 27.08
C GLU A 169 10.33 -0.73 26.43
N ILE A 170 9.60 0.08 25.67
CA ILE A 170 10.04 1.45 25.34
C ILE A 170 9.85 2.26 26.62
N ASP A 171 10.84 2.22 27.51
CA ASP A 171 11.03 3.22 28.57
C ASP A 171 11.65 4.47 27.94
N GLY A 172 11.05 5.64 28.18
CA GLY A 172 11.53 6.91 27.64
C GLY A 172 10.47 7.80 26.96
N MET A 173 9.25 7.86 27.48
CA MET A 173 8.34 8.97 27.20
C MET A 173 8.51 10.04 28.30
N GLU A 174 9.63 10.76 28.26
CA GLU A 174 9.82 11.96 29.09
C GLU A 174 10.42 13.09 28.24
N GLY A 175 9.66 14.18 28.09
CA GLY A 175 10.20 15.51 27.78
C GLY A 175 10.55 15.84 26.34
N LEU A 176 9.57 15.83 25.42
CA LEU A 176 9.67 16.66 24.20
C LEU A 176 9.21 18.08 24.56
N GLU A 177 10.11 18.84 25.20
CA GLU A 177 10.03 20.30 25.21
C GLU A 177 10.19 20.79 23.76
N ILE A 178 9.12 21.42 23.26
CA ILE A 178 9.10 22.09 21.96
C ILE A 178 9.96 23.35 22.12
N ASP A 179 11.24 23.26 21.82
CA ASP A 179 12.08 24.44 21.71
C ASP A 179 11.76 25.16 20.39
N ALA A 180 11.35 26.41 20.58
CA ALA A 180 10.94 27.33 19.54
C ALA A 180 12.09 27.61 18.59
N TRP A 181 11.82 27.47 17.29
CA TRP A 181 12.72 27.89 16.24
C TRP A 181 12.74 29.42 16.24
N SER A 182 13.76 30.02 16.85
CA SER A 182 14.05 31.44 16.69
C SER A 182 14.63 31.67 15.30
N ASP A 183 13.88 32.45 14.53
CA ASP A 183 14.22 33.00 13.22
C ASP A 183 15.43 33.95 13.38
N ASP A 184 16.61 33.55 12.89
CA ASP A 184 17.76 34.45 12.77
C ASP A 184 17.61 35.29 11.50
N GLU A 185 17.14 36.53 11.66
CA GLU A 185 17.29 37.61 10.69
C GLU A 185 18.76 38.06 10.64
N ASP A 186 19.54 37.53 9.70
CA ASP A 186 20.76 38.18 9.22
C ASP A 186 20.43 38.97 7.94
N THR A 187 20.17 40.27 8.09
CA THR A 187 20.24 41.24 6.99
C THR A 187 21.45 42.16 7.20
N GLU A 188 22.46 41.96 6.36
CA GLU A 188 23.62 42.84 6.21
C GLU A 188 23.18 44.24 5.74
N MET A 189 23.58 45.28 6.48
CA MET A 189 23.92 46.61 5.96
C MET A 189 25.04 47.24 6.78
#